data_AF-K2E4F4-F1
#
_entry.id   AF-K2E4F4-F1
#
_cell.length_a   1.000
_cell.length_b   1.000
_cell.length_c   1.000
_cell.angle_alpha   90.00
_cell.angle_beta   90.00
_cell.angle_gamma   90.00
#
_symmetry.space_group_name_H-M   'P 1'
#
loop_
_entity.id
_entity.type
_entity.pdbx_description
1 polymer ?
#
loop_
_entity_poly.entity_id
_entity_poly.type
_entity_poly.pdbx_seq_one_letter_code
_entity_poly.pdbx_strand_id
1 'polypeptide(L)'
;MMTIFYCSILKAINGYKAMLKKNIGATACAAKVRQLGIKRMSLKNANEIELYRIGLKILNELEKHKIDVKREQSANFYYGEEEFLQHLKKLLTEHIIDGDRIVNTAHKSSSALVTAIQLISMAKDKLSDETAQKIYNCSRIITKFGNLEQKQMFNNIIKRNQPRHMSFFFRQLQSFVSYLDEMESKA
;
A
#
# COMPACT_ATOMS: atom_id res chain seq x y z
N MET A 1 0.11 0.50 21.17
CA MET A 1 -0.05 1.82 20.51
C MET A 1 -0.91 1.59 19.27
N MET A 2 -2.05 2.28 19.13
CA MET A 2 -2.90 2.16 17.94
C MET A 2 -2.31 3.01 16.82
N THR A 3 -2.06 2.42 15.64
CA THR A 3 -1.54 3.19 14.50
C THR A 3 -2.65 3.96 13.78
N ILE A 4 -2.27 4.89 12.91
CA ILE A 4 -3.21 5.61 12.04
C ILE A 4 -4.00 4.62 11.17
N PHE A 5 -3.34 3.57 10.66
CA PHE A 5 -4.00 2.55 9.86
C PHE A 5 -5.08 1.82 10.68
N TYR A 6 -4.74 1.33 11.87
CA TYR A 6 -5.67 0.65 12.78
C TYR A 6 -6.95 1.46 13.01
N CYS A 7 -6.80 2.74 13.39
CA CYS A 7 -7.93 3.61 13.66
C CYS A 7 -8.80 3.83 12.41
N SER A 8 -8.15 4.04 11.26
CA SER A 8 -8.82 4.32 9.99
C SER A 8 -9.59 3.10 9.47
N ILE A 9 -8.98 1.92 9.48
CA ILE A 9 -9.63 0.70 9.00
C ILE A 9 -10.76 0.26 9.93
N LEU A 10 -10.59 0.43 11.25
CA LEU A 10 -11.64 0.13 12.21
C LEU A 10 -12.85 1.06 12.05
N LYS A 11 -12.60 2.35 11.79
CA LYS A 11 -13.67 3.33 11.48
C LYS A 11 -14.40 2.94 10.20
N ALA A 12 -13.68 2.54 9.15
CA ALA A 12 -14.28 2.09 7.90
C ALA A 12 -15.15 0.83 8.10
N ILE A 13 -14.65 -0.19 8.81
CA ILE A 13 -15.41 -1.42 9.11
C ILE A 13 -16.69 -1.08 9.90
N ASN A 14 -16.62 -0.19 10.89
CA ASN A 14 -17.80 0.23 11.64
C ASN A 14 -18.79 1.05 10.81
N GLY A 15 -18.29 1.90 9.91
CA GLY A 15 -19.11 2.63 8.93
C GLY A 15 -19.90 1.68 8.03
N TYR A 16 -19.23 0.67 7.47
CA TYR A 16 -19.86 -0.35 6.65
C TYR A 16 -20.93 -1.14 7.42
N LYS A 17 -20.68 -1.52 8.69
CA LYS A 17 -21.71 -2.15 9.53
C LYS A 17 -22.93 -1.27 9.74
N ALA A 18 -22.73 0.04 9.90
CA ALA A 18 -23.83 0.99 10.02
C ALA A 18 -24.64 1.09 8.72
N MET A 19 -23.98 1.06 7.55
CA MET A 19 -24.64 0.98 6.25
C MET A 19 -25.47 -0.30 6.11
N LEU A 20 -24.89 -1.47 6.39
CA LEU A 20 -25.62 -2.74 6.37
C LEU A 20 -26.87 -2.69 7.26
N LYS A 21 -26.75 -2.19 8.49
CA LYS A 21 -27.91 -2.10 9.40
C LYS A 21 -29.04 -1.21 8.87
N LYS A 22 -28.72 -0.18 8.08
CA LYS A 22 -29.72 0.72 7.48
C LYS A 22 -30.40 0.11 6.25
N ASN A 23 -29.69 -0.73 5.50
CA ASN A 23 -30.11 -1.14 4.15
C ASN A 23 -30.66 -2.57 4.09
N ILE A 24 -30.30 -3.42 5.04
CA ILE A 24 -30.76 -4.81 5.10
C ILE A 24 -31.35 -5.13 6.47
N GLY A 25 -32.35 -6.02 6.49
CA GLY A 25 -33.00 -6.46 7.72
C GLY A 25 -32.02 -7.06 8.74
N ALA A 26 -32.36 -7.00 10.03
CA ALA A 26 -31.47 -7.37 11.13
C ALA A 26 -30.85 -8.78 10.99
N THR A 27 -31.63 -9.77 10.53
CA THR A 27 -31.18 -11.15 10.30
C THR A 27 -30.17 -11.25 9.16
N ALA A 28 -30.44 -10.57 8.04
CA ALA A 28 -29.52 -10.51 6.89
C ALA A 28 -28.23 -9.77 7.27
N CYS A 29 -28.33 -8.70 8.06
CA CYS A 29 -27.19 -7.96 8.60
C CYS A 29 -26.30 -8.86 9.47
N ALA A 30 -26.89 -9.62 10.39
CA ALA A 30 -26.15 -10.56 11.23
C ALA A 30 -25.45 -11.66 10.42
N ALA A 31 -26.13 -12.21 9.40
CA ALA A 31 -25.55 -13.20 8.50
C ALA A 31 -24.36 -12.64 7.70
N LYS A 32 -24.51 -11.43 7.14
CA LYS A 32 -23.46 -10.75 6.37
C LYS A 32 -22.25 -10.38 7.21
N VAL A 33 -22.47 -9.83 8.41
CA VAL A 33 -21.41 -9.54 9.39
C VAL A 33 -20.64 -10.79 9.78
N ARG A 34 -21.34 -11.93 9.94
CA ARG A 34 -20.72 -13.23 10.22
C ARG A 34 -19.90 -13.75 9.03
N GLN A 35 -20.43 -13.64 7.80
CA GLN A 35 -19.74 -14.04 6.56
C GLN A 35 -18.41 -13.27 6.37
N LEU A 36 -18.41 -11.98 6.70
CA LEU A 36 -17.20 -11.15 6.62
C LEU A 36 -16.18 -11.44 7.74
N GLY A 37 -16.53 -12.29 8.71
CA GLY A 37 -15.67 -12.64 9.84
C GLY A 37 -15.62 -11.54 10.92
N ILE A 38 -16.56 -10.61 10.92
CA ILE A 38 -16.58 -9.48 11.86
C ILE A 38 -17.25 -9.93 13.17
N LYS A 39 -16.49 -10.48 14.12
CA LYS A 39 -17.04 -10.81 15.46
C LYS A 39 -17.04 -9.57 16.36
N ARG A 40 -18.15 -9.32 17.08
CA ARG A 40 -18.35 -8.11 17.91
C ARG A 40 -17.27 -7.93 19.00
N MET A 41 -16.82 -9.04 19.59
CA MET A 41 -15.78 -9.09 20.62
C MET A 41 -14.36 -9.07 20.05
N SER A 42 -14.17 -9.32 18.73
CA SER A 42 -12.84 -9.48 18.15
C SER A 42 -12.27 -8.19 17.57
N LEU A 43 -13.07 -7.21 17.14
CA LEU A 43 -12.55 -6.02 16.44
C LEU A 43 -11.67 -5.10 17.30
N LYS A 44 -11.90 -5.02 18.61
CA LYS A 44 -11.08 -4.19 19.51
C LYS A 44 -9.72 -4.82 19.84
N ASN A 45 -9.61 -6.14 19.69
CA ASN A 45 -8.40 -6.91 19.98
C ASN A 45 -7.79 -7.50 18.71
N ALA A 46 -8.39 -7.24 17.55
CA ALA A 46 -7.92 -7.73 16.26
C ALA A 46 -6.60 -7.02 15.93
N ASN A 47 -5.66 -7.76 15.37
CA ASN A 47 -4.44 -7.14 14.85
C ASN A 47 -4.71 -6.43 13.51
N GLU A 48 -3.78 -5.59 13.09
CA GLU A 48 -3.93 -4.79 11.86
C GLU A 48 -4.08 -5.66 10.61
N ILE A 49 -3.44 -6.82 10.57
CA ILE A 49 -3.53 -7.76 9.45
C ILE A 49 -4.95 -8.33 9.34
N GLU A 50 -5.57 -8.70 10.46
CA GLU A 50 -6.94 -9.17 10.49
C GLU A 50 -7.90 -8.08 10.02
N LEU A 51 -7.72 -6.84 10.49
CA LEU A 51 -8.52 -5.70 10.05
C LEU A 51 -8.33 -5.40 8.56
N TYR A 52 -7.09 -5.47 8.05
CA TYR A 52 -6.79 -5.32 6.62
C TYR A 52 -7.50 -6.38 5.78
N ARG A 53 -7.45 -7.65 6.21
CA ARG A 53 -8.15 -8.76 5.54
C ARG A 53 -9.66 -8.59 5.56
N ILE A 54 -10.24 -8.11 6.65
CA ILE A 54 -11.67 -7.77 6.73
C ILE A 54 -11.99 -6.64 5.75
N GLY A 55 -11.16 -5.59 5.71
CA GLY A 55 -11.28 -4.50 4.76
C GLY A 55 -11.32 -4.97 3.32
N LEU A 56 -10.40 -5.87 2.92
CA LEU A 56 -10.40 -6.47 1.57
C LEU A 56 -11.67 -7.26 1.27
N LYS A 57 -12.24 -7.98 2.25
CA LYS A 57 -13.51 -8.69 2.06
C LYS A 57 -14.68 -7.73 1.84
N ILE A 58 -14.72 -6.63 2.58
CA ILE A 58 -15.73 -5.57 2.41
C ILE A 58 -15.57 -4.94 1.03
N LEU A 59 -14.34 -4.57 0.64
CA LEU A 59 -14.04 -3.99 -0.67
C LEU A 59 -14.54 -4.90 -1.80
N ASN A 60 -14.17 -6.18 -1.78
CA ASN A 60 -14.60 -7.15 -2.78
C ASN A 60 -16.12 -7.33 -2.86
N GLU A 61 -16.81 -7.17 -1.73
CA GLU A 61 -18.27 -7.32 -1.69
C GLU A 61 -18.98 -6.09 -2.26
N LEU A 62 -18.53 -4.89 -1.89
CA LEU A 62 -19.01 -3.63 -2.47
C LEU A 62 -18.74 -3.54 -3.97
N GLU A 63 -17.55 -3.95 -4.43
CA GLU A 63 -17.21 -3.98 -5.86
C GLU A 63 -18.09 -4.97 -6.64
N LYS A 64 -18.47 -6.10 -6.05
CA LYS A 64 -19.43 -7.05 -6.67
C LYS A 64 -20.84 -6.49 -6.71
N HIS A 65 -21.30 -5.87 -5.63
CA HIS A 65 -22.64 -5.27 -5.57
C HIS A 65 -22.81 -4.13 -6.57
N LYS A 66 -21.75 -3.35 -6.85
CA LYS A 66 -21.76 -2.35 -7.93
C LYS A 66 -22.08 -2.90 -9.32
N ILE A 67 -21.66 -4.13 -9.60
CA ILE A 67 -21.86 -4.78 -10.91
C ILE A 67 -23.32 -5.23 -11.07
N ASP A 68 -23.97 -5.61 -9.96
CA ASP A 68 -25.31 -6.21 -9.96
C ASP A 68 -26.46 -5.19 -9.82
N VAL A 69 -26.18 -3.95 -9.42
CA VAL A 69 -27.20 -2.96 -9.04
C VAL A 69 -27.29 -1.83 -10.07
N LYS A 70 -27.94 -2.11 -11.21
CA LYS A 70 -28.74 -1.11 -11.94
C LYS A 70 -30.14 -0.99 -11.31
N ARG A 71 -30.25 -0.85 -9.98
CA ARG A 71 -31.57 -0.74 -9.31
C ARG A 71 -31.81 0.66 -8.78
N GLU A 72 -33.07 1.06 -8.89
CA GLU A 72 -33.67 2.29 -8.38
C GLU A 72 -33.36 2.47 -6.88
N GLN A 73 -32.27 3.17 -6.59
CA GLN A 73 -31.93 3.66 -5.26
C GLN A 73 -31.72 5.17 -5.36
N SER A 74 -32.09 5.90 -4.31
CA SER A 74 -32.07 7.36 -4.32
C SER A 74 -30.65 7.91 -4.51
N ALA A 75 -30.50 9.02 -5.24
CA ALA A 75 -29.19 9.60 -5.60
C ALA A 75 -28.26 9.85 -4.38
N ASN A 76 -28.82 10.19 -3.22
CA ASN A 76 -28.06 10.42 -1.98
C ASN A 76 -27.47 9.13 -1.39
N PHE A 77 -28.10 7.99 -1.65
CA PHE A 77 -27.59 6.68 -1.23
C PHE A 77 -26.37 6.26 -2.05
N TYR A 78 -26.44 6.46 -3.37
CA TYR A 78 -25.37 6.15 -4.30
C TYR A 78 -24.08 6.94 -4.00
N TYR A 79 -24.22 8.24 -3.70
CA TYR A 79 -23.08 9.11 -3.44
C TYR A 79 -22.29 8.67 -2.19
N GLY A 80 -22.97 8.32 -1.10
CA GLY A 80 -22.32 7.90 0.15
C GLY A 80 -21.66 6.51 0.06
N GLU A 81 -22.20 5.58 -0.71
CA GLU A 81 -21.62 4.25 -0.92
C GLU A 81 -20.40 4.30 -1.86
N GLU A 82 -20.47 5.09 -2.93
CA GLU A 82 -19.35 5.34 -3.84
C GLU A 82 -18.17 5.97 -3.10
N GLU A 83 -18.39 7.07 -2.36
CA GLU A 83 -17.35 7.73 -1.58
C GLU A 83 -16.73 6.79 -0.54
N PHE A 84 -17.55 5.99 0.14
CA PHE A 84 -17.06 4.99 1.08
C PHE A 84 -16.18 3.95 0.41
N LEU A 85 -16.61 3.42 -0.74
CA LEU A 85 -15.86 2.45 -1.52
C LEU A 85 -14.50 3.02 -1.96
N GLN A 86 -14.49 4.23 -2.51
CA GLN A 86 -13.25 4.89 -2.93
C GLN A 86 -12.31 5.14 -1.76
N HIS A 87 -12.86 5.58 -0.62
CA HIS A 87 -12.08 5.78 0.61
C HIS A 87 -11.44 4.48 1.09
N LEU A 88 -12.21 3.38 1.17
CA LEU A 88 -11.71 2.08 1.60
C LEU A 88 -10.66 1.54 0.63
N LYS A 89 -10.90 1.67 -0.68
CA LYS A 89 -9.97 1.25 -1.73
C LYS A 89 -8.65 2.00 -1.63
N LYS A 90 -8.69 3.32 -1.47
CA LYS A 90 -7.50 4.16 -1.28
C LYS A 90 -6.72 3.72 -0.03
N LEU A 91 -7.40 3.60 1.11
CA LEU A 91 -6.78 3.19 2.37
C LEU A 91 -6.05 1.84 2.25
N LEU A 92 -6.68 0.85 1.60
CA LEU A 92 -6.12 -0.49 1.44
C LEU A 92 -5.02 -0.56 0.37
N THR A 93 -5.02 0.33 -0.62
CA THR A 93 -3.99 0.39 -1.66
C THR A 93 -2.71 1.07 -1.16
N GLU A 94 -2.84 2.05 -0.27
CA GLU A 94 -1.71 2.75 0.35
C GLU A 94 -0.98 1.90 1.40
N HIS A 95 -1.53 0.74 1.76
CA HIS A 95 -1.00 -0.13 2.80
C HIS A 95 -0.82 -1.56 2.31
N ILE A 96 0.24 -2.22 2.77
CA ILE A 96 0.49 -3.64 2.47
C ILE A 96 0.87 -4.40 3.73
N ILE A 97 0.68 -5.73 3.68
CA ILE A 97 1.25 -6.64 4.67
C ILE A 97 2.73 -6.85 4.34
N ASP A 98 3.59 -6.58 5.31
CA ASP A 98 5.03 -6.81 5.23
C ASP A 98 5.47 -7.54 6.50
N GLY A 99 5.72 -8.84 6.37
CA GLY A 99 5.95 -9.72 7.53
C GLY A 99 4.70 -9.78 8.43
N ASP A 100 4.86 -9.39 9.69
CA ASP A 100 3.84 -9.40 10.75
C ASP A 100 3.13 -8.05 10.92
N ARG A 101 3.36 -7.08 10.02
CA ARG A 101 2.88 -5.70 10.18
C ARG A 101 2.23 -5.15 8.91
N ILE A 102 1.41 -4.12 9.10
CA ILE A 102 0.91 -3.28 8.01
C ILE A 102 1.83 -2.08 7.86
N VAL A 103 2.28 -1.82 6.63
CA VAL A 103 3.16 -0.69 6.32
C VAL A 103 2.54 0.18 5.23
N ASN A 104 2.70 1.50 5.38
CA ASN A 104 2.34 2.46 4.35
C ASN A 104 3.40 2.43 3.22
N THR A 105 2.97 2.19 1.99
CA THR A 105 3.86 2.00 0.82
C THR A 105 4.64 3.25 0.48
N ALA A 106 4.00 4.42 0.54
CA ALA A 106 4.64 5.70 0.27
C ALA A 106 5.74 6.01 1.30
N HIS A 107 5.46 5.84 2.59
CA HIS A 107 6.47 6.02 3.65
C HIS A 107 7.62 5.04 3.50
N LYS A 108 7.32 3.76 3.20
CA LYS A 108 8.34 2.73 3.01
C LYS A 108 9.26 3.05 1.83
N SER A 109 8.70 3.50 0.71
CA SER A 109 9.48 3.95 -0.46
C SER A 109 10.31 5.19 -0.15
N SER A 110 9.73 6.22 0.48
CA SER A 110 10.45 7.45 0.86
C SER A 110 11.63 7.16 1.79
N SER A 111 11.41 6.30 2.79
CA SER A 111 12.47 5.90 3.73
C SER A 111 13.60 5.14 3.01
N ALA A 112 13.26 4.23 2.10
CA ALA A 112 14.24 3.53 1.28
C ALA A 112 15.01 4.49 0.36
N LEU A 113 14.35 5.49 -0.23
CA LEU A 113 14.96 6.50 -1.08
C LEU A 113 15.97 7.36 -0.30
N VAL A 114 15.59 7.88 0.86
CA VAL A 114 16.49 8.66 1.73
C VAL A 114 17.70 7.83 2.16
N THR A 115 17.47 6.58 2.56
CA THR A 115 18.55 5.65 2.92
C THR A 115 19.50 5.45 1.74
N ALA A 116 18.96 5.22 0.54
CA ALA A 116 19.79 5.00 -0.63
C ALA A 116 20.59 6.26 -1.01
N ILE A 117 20.00 7.45 -0.92
CA ILE A 117 20.70 8.73 -1.13
C ILE A 117 21.91 8.83 -0.20
N GLN A 118 21.71 8.57 1.09
CA GLN A 118 22.77 8.64 2.08
C GLN A 118 23.90 7.66 1.75
N LEU A 119 23.56 6.41 1.44
CA LEU A 119 24.53 5.34 1.13
C LEU A 119 25.31 5.62 -0.16
N ILE A 120 24.64 6.10 -1.21
CA ILE A 120 25.27 6.43 -2.50
C ILE A 120 26.16 7.68 -2.38
N SER A 121 25.82 8.59 -1.48
CA SER A 121 26.59 9.82 -1.25
C SER A 121 27.78 9.61 -0.31
N MET A 122 28.01 8.40 0.21
CA MET A 122 29.15 8.09 1.06
C MET A 122 30.47 8.19 0.28
N ALA A 123 31.54 8.54 1.00
CA ALA A 123 32.89 8.56 0.43
C ALA A 123 33.32 7.15 -0.03
N LYS A 124 34.14 7.07 -1.10
CA LYS A 124 34.51 5.80 -1.76
C LYS A 124 35.12 4.77 -0.80
N ASP A 125 35.91 5.23 0.15
CA ASP A 125 36.59 4.44 1.17
C ASP A 125 35.63 3.78 2.18
N LYS A 126 34.38 4.24 2.25
CA LYS A 126 33.33 3.70 3.12
C LYS A 126 32.34 2.77 2.40
N LEU A 127 32.63 2.46 1.14
CA LEU A 127 31.82 1.53 0.36
C LEU A 127 32.29 0.11 0.59
N SER A 128 31.41 -0.68 1.21
CA SER A 128 31.59 -2.11 1.44
C SER A 128 30.47 -2.90 0.76
N ASP A 129 30.65 -4.20 0.57
CA ASP A 129 29.64 -5.09 -0.02
C ASP A 129 28.30 -5.01 0.73
N GLU A 130 28.35 -4.77 2.05
CA GLU A 130 27.18 -4.51 2.87
C GLU A 130 26.42 -3.24 2.43
N THR A 131 27.15 -2.16 2.13
CA THR A 131 26.56 -0.91 1.60
C THR A 131 25.91 -1.14 0.24
N ALA A 132 26.56 -1.89 -0.66
CA ALA A 132 25.95 -2.26 -1.94
C ALA A 132 24.66 -3.06 -1.76
N GLN A 133 24.69 -4.08 -0.87
CA GLN A 133 23.52 -4.90 -0.58
C GLN A 133 22.36 -4.08 0.02
N LYS A 134 22.66 -3.10 0.88
CA LYS A 134 21.65 -2.18 1.41
C LYS A 134 21.04 -1.31 0.31
N ILE A 135 21.86 -0.76 -0.59
CA ILE A 135 21.36 0.02 -1.73
C ILE A 135 20.50 -0.85 -2.65
N TYR A 136 20.89 -2.10 -2.89
CA TYR A 136 20.10 -3.06 -3.65
C TYR A 136 18.75 -3.36 -2.97
N ASN A 137 18.73 -3.54 -1.65
CA ASN A 137 17.48 -3.71 -0.92
C ASN A 137 16.59 -2.47 -1.01
N CYS A 138 17.17 -1.27 -0.93
CA CYS A 138 16.45 -0.02 -1.14
C CYS A 138 15.88 0.07 -2.57
N SER A 139 16.65 -0.28 -3.60
CA SER A 139 16.18 -0.24 -4.99
C SER A 139 14.98 -1.16 -5.19
N ARG A 140 14.99 -2.37 -4.60
CA ARG A 140 13.83 -3.28 -4.65
C ARG A 140 12.59 -2.68 -4.02
N ILE A 141 12.73 -2.01 -2.87
CA ILE A 141 11.62 -1.33 -2.20
C ILE A 141 11.06 -0.20 -3.07
N ILE A 142 11.93 0.66 -3.62
CA ILE A 142 11.54 1.80 -4.46
C ILE A 142 10.91 1.31 -5.77
N THR A 143 11.43 0.24 -6.38
CA THR A 143 10.84 -0.37 -7.58
C THR A 143 9.41 -0.82 -7.31
N LYS A 144 9.21 -1.51 -6.19
CA LYS A 144 7.95 -2.14 -5.83
C LYS A 144 6.89 -1.15 -5.36
N PHE A 145 7.29 -0.12 -4.61
CA PHE A 145 6.35 0.76 -3.90
C PHE A 145 6.45 2.24 -4.27
N GLY A 146 7.52 2.63 -4.98
CA GLY A 146 7.74 4.01 -5.35
C GLY A 146 6.81 4.47 -6.47
N ASN A 147 6.39 5.73 -6.37
CA ASN A 147 5.75 6.43 -7.48
C ASN A 147 6.80 6.76 -8.57
N LEU A 148 6.33 7.27 -9.71
CA LEU A 148 7.20 7.58 -10.85
C LEU A 148 8.30 8.57 -10.47
N GLU A 149 7.96 9.63 -9.74
CA GLU A 149 8.91 10.66 -9.31
C GLU A 149 10.01 10.09 -8.41
N GLN A 150 9.66 9.25 -7.43
CA GLN A 150 10.62 8.58 -6.56
C GLN A 150 11.56 7.64 -7.32
N LYS A 151 11.02 6.91 -8.30
CA LYS A 151 11.81 6.02 -9.18
C LYS A 151 12.79 6.82 -10.03
N GLN A 152 12.33 7.91 -10.65
CA GLN A 152 13.16 8.81 -11.44
C GLN A 152 14.23 9.50 -10.58
N MET A 153 13.87 9.96 -9.38
CA MET A 153 14.81 10.56 -8.44
C MET A 153 15.92 9.58 -8.10
N PHE A 154 15.58 8.35 -7.72
CA PHE A 154 16.58 7.31 -7.45
C PHE A 154 17.49 7.03 -8.65
N ASN A 155 16.91 6.95 -9.87
CA ASN A 155 17.68 6.78 -11.11
C ASN A 155 18.70 7.90 -11.31
N ASN A 156 18.27 9.15 -11.15
CA ASN A 156 19.11 10.33 -11.32
C ASN A 156 20.29 10.34 -10.33
N ILE A 157 20.05 9.90 -9.09
CA ILE A 157 21.10 9.79 -8.07
C ILE A 157 22.13 8.73 -8.46
N ILE A 158 21.69 7.58 -8.97
CA ILE A 158 22.57 6.53 -9.48
C ILE A 158 23.38 7.03 -10.68
N LYS A 159 22.73 7.62 -11.69
CA LYS A 159 23.37 8.15 -12.91
C LYS A 159 24.41 9.23 -12.57
N ARG A 160 24.12 10.16 -11.65
CA ARG A 160 25.07 11.20 -11.20
C ARG A 160 26.29 10.64 -10.47
N ASN A 161 26.13 9.55 -9.72
CA ASN A 161 27.20 8.95 -8.93
C ASN A 161 27.89 7.77 -9.62
N GLN A 162 27.41 7.38 -10.80
CA GLN A 162 27.97 6.33 -11.65
C GLN A 162 29.48 6.51 -11.90
N PRO A 163 29.99 7.70 -12.29
CA PRO A 163 31.44 7.88 -12.52
C PRO A 163 32.28 7.67 -11.26
N ARG A 164 31.69 7.87 -10.08
CA ARG A 164 32.39 7.72 -8.79
C ARG A 164 32.45 6.26 -8.35
N HIS A 165 31.47 5.44 -8.71
CA HIS A 165 31.29 4.10 -8.12
C HIS A 165 31.00 3.01 -9.18
N MET A 166 31.42 3.27 -10.42
CA MET A 166 31.14 2.52 -11.67
C MET A 166 31.23 0.99 -11.52
N SER A 167 32.25 0.46 -10.86
CA SER A 167 32.42 -1.00 -10.71
C SER A 167 31.62 -1.59 -9.55
N PHE A 168 31.35 -0.79 -8.52
CA PHE A 168 30.89 -1.27 -7.22
C PHE A 168 29.36 -1.43 -7.18
N PHE A 169 28.62 -0.41 -7.61
CA PHE A 169 27.15 -0.45 -7.56
C PHE A 169 26.51 -1.08 -8.80
N PHE A 170 27.17 -0.99 -9.96
CA PHE A 170 26.53 -1.31 -11.23
C PHE A 170 26.26 -2.79 -11.40
N ARG A 171 27.14 -3.68 -10.89
CA ARG A 171 26.92 -5.13 -10.92
C ARG A 171 25.62 -5.55 -10.21
N GLN A 172 25.26 -4.89 -9.11
CA GLN A 172 24.05 -5.23 -8.34
C GLN A 172 22.80 -4.50 -8.84
N LEU A 173 22.95 -3.32 -9.44
CA LEU A 173 21.83 -2.47 -9.86
C LEU A 173 21.48 -2.54 -11.35
N GLN A 174 22.23 -3.31 -12.15
CA GLN A 174 22.04 -3.39 -13.59
C GLN A 174 20.59 -3.74 -13.98
N SER A 175 19.97 -4.68 -13.28
CA SER A 175 18.57 -5.07 -13.51
C SER A 175 17.57 -3.93 -13.27
N PHE A 176 17.84 -3.06 -12.31
CA PHE A 176 17.00 -1.90 -12.01
C PHE A 176 17.16 -0.78 -13.05
N VAL A 177 18.40 -0.50 -13.46
CA VAL A 177 18.69 0.50 -14.49
C VAL A 177 18.05 0.11 -15.82
N SER A 178 18.22 -1.15 -16.25
CA SER A 178 17.59 -1.66 -17.47
C SER A 178 16.06 -1.57 -17.42
N TYR A 179 15.44 -1.91 -16.29
CA TYR A 179 13.99 -1.77 -16.11
C TYR A 179 13.50 -0.32 -16.28
N LEU A 180 14.25 0.66 -15.78
CA LEU A 180 13.86 2.06 -15.90
C LEU A 180 14.09 2.63 -17.31
N ASP A 181 15.19 2.27 -17.96
CA ASP A 181 15.45 2.70 -19.35
C ASP A 181 14.38 2.13 -20.31
N GLU A 182 13.86 0.92 -20.03
CA GLU A 182 12.70 0.36 -20.73
C GLU A 182 11.38 1.11 -20.45
N MET A 183 11.23 1.73 -19.28
CA MET A 183 10.05 2.55 -18.97
C MET A 183 10.12 3.93 -19.64
N GLU A 184 11.31 4.55 -19.67
CA GLU A 184 11.54 5.84 -20.33
C GLU A 184 11.39 5.75 -21.86
N SER A 185 11.74 4.61 -22.48
CA SER A 185 11.58 4.38 -23.93
C SER A 185 10.14 4.10 -24.37
N LYS A 186 9.23 3.83 -23.43
CA LYS A 186 7.80 3.55 -23.70
C LYS A 186 6.87 4.71 -23.32
N ALA A 187 7.41 5.80 -22.78
CA ALA A 187 6.69 7.03 -22.43
C ALA A 187 6.86 8.10 -23.52
#